data_AF-A0AAA9ZX48-F1
#
_entry.id   AF-A0AAA9ZX48-F1
#
_cell.length_a   1.000
_cell.length_b   1.000
_cell.length_c   1.000
_cell.angle_alpha   90.00
_cell.angle_beta   90.00
_cell.angle_gamma   90.00
#
_symmetry.space_group_name_H-M   'P 1'
#
loop_
_entity.id
_entity.type
_entity.pdbx_description
1 polymer ?
#
loop_
_entity_poly.entity_id
_entity_poly.type
_entity_poly.pdbx_seq_one_letter_code
_entity_poly.pdbx_strand_id
1 'polypeptide(L)'
;MYKTLIRPVVLYRHETWTGLEEDLQALGVFERRVLRTTFGGVQDNGVGWRRMSHELAALYGEPSIQKVANAGRIRWAGHVASMPDNNPAKLVFTTDPDGTRRRRGQRARWAEQVERDLASIWRDRGWRAATTNRVL
;
A
#
# COMPACT_ATOMS: atom_id res chain seq x y z
N MET A 1 2.05 20.52 0.40
CA MET A 1 1.12 20.34 -0.75
C MET A 1 0.93 18.87 -1.14
N TYR A 2 1.97 18.14 -1.56
CA TYR A 2 1.81 16.73 -1.98
C TYR A 2 1.21 15.81 -0.90
N LYS A 3 1.80 15.80 0.31
CA LYS A 3 1.36 14.97 1.45
C LYS A 3 -0.11 15.19 1.85
N THR A 4 -0.58 16.42 1.80
CA THR A 4 -1.87 16.84 2.35
C THR A 4 -3.01 16.85 1.34
N LEU A 5 -2.73 17.14 0.07
CA LEU A 5 -3.75 17.29 -0.97
C LEU A 5 -3.71 16.16 -2.00
N ILE A 6 -2.53 15.89 -2.56
CA ILE A 6 -2.41 14.97 -3.71
C ILE A 6 -2.42 13.51 -3.23
N ARG A 7 -1.61 13.18 -2.21
CA ARG A 7 -1.46 11.82 -1.72
C ARG A 7 -2.77 11.21 -1.20
N PRO A 8 -3.60 11.92 -0.40
CA PRO A 8 -4.87 11.36 0.08
C PRO A 8 -5.89 11.11 -1.05
N VAL A 9 -5.93 12.00 -2.05
CA VAL A 9 -6.83 11.85 -3.21
C VAL A 9 -6.44 10.63 -4.05
N VAL A 10 -5.15 10.45 -4.31
CA VAL A 10 -4.64 9.29 -5.07
C VAL A 10 -4.84 7.98 -4.32
N LEU A 11 -4.67 8.02 -2.99
CA LEU A 11 -4.88 6.87 -2.12
C LEU A 11 -6.33 6.72 -1.66
N TYR A 12 -7.30 7.36 -2.30
CA TYR A 12 -8.70 7.16 -1.92
C TYR A 12 -9.13 5.70 -2.23
N ARG A 13 -9.65 5.00 -1.21
CA ARG A 13 -10.10 3.59 -1.29
C ARG A 13 -9.05 2.57 -1.76
N HIS A 14 -7.76 2.93 -1.79
CA HIS A 14 -6.69 2.02 -2.20
C HIS A 14 -6.62 0.76 -1.31
N GLU A 15 -7.07 0.85 -0.07
CA GLU A 15 -7.02 -0.22 0.93
C GLU A 15 -7.79 -1.47 0.50
N THR A 16 -8.80 -1.33 -0.38
CA THR A 16 -9.62 -2.44 -0.89
C THR A 16 -9.19 -2.90 -2.29
N TRP A 17 -8.17 -2.29 -2.89
CA TRP A 17 -7.76 -2.65 -4.25
C TRP A 17 -6.99 -3.97 -4.25
N THR A 18 -7.32 -4.83 -5.21
CA THR A 18 -6.55 -6.04 -5.54
C THR A 18 -5.31 -5.73 -6.39
N GLY A 19 -4.82 -4.49 -6.34
CA GLY A 19 -3.78 -3.97 -7.21
C GLY A 19 -2.42 -4.59 -6.93
N LEU A 20 -1.82 -5.19 -7.96
CA LEU A 20 -0.56 -5.92 -7.90
C LEU A 20 0.62 -4.97 -7.62
N GLU A 21 1.79 -5.56 -7.38
CA GLU A 21 3.07 -4.86 -7.31
C GLU A 21 3.27 -3.83 -8.43
N GLU A 22 2.74 -4.09 -9.63
CA GLU A 22 2.70 -3.16 -10.77
C GLU A 22 2.01 -1.83 -10.45
N ASP A 23 0.87 -1.85 -9.75
CA ASP A 23 0.13 -0.65 -9.36
C ASP A 23 0.92 0.15 -8.30
N LEU A 24 1.54 -0.55 -7.35
CA LEU A 24 2.44 0.09 -6.38
C LEU A 24 3.65 0.71 -7.07
N GLN A 25 4.23 0.06 -8.08
CA GLN A 25 5.34 0.61 -8.87
C GLN A 25 4.89 1.86 -9.63
N ALA A 26 3.71 1.83 -10.24
CA ALA A 26 3.12 2.99 -10.91
C ALA A 26 2.90 4.16 -9.94
N LEU A 27 2.40 3.91 -8.72
CA LEU A 27 2.28 4.92 -7.66
C LEU A 27 3.65 5.51 -7.31
N GLY A 28 4.69 4.67 -7.19
CA GLY A 28 6.05 5.13 -6.91
C GLY A 28 6.65 5.97 -8.04
N VAL A 29 6.34 5.68 -9.31
CA VAL A 29 6.71 6.53 -10.45
C VAL A 29 5.96 7.86 -10.40
N PHE A 30 4.65 7.82 -10.12
CA PHE A 30 3.82 9.01 -9.97
C PHE A 30 4.33 9.95 -8.87
N GLU A 31 4.57 9.44 -7.67
CA GLU A 31 5.13 10.23 -6.55
C GLU A 31 6.45 10.89 -6.96
N ARG A 32 7.37 10.11 -7.55
CA ARG A 32 8.65 10.62 -8.05
C ARG A 32 8.53 11.69 -9.14
N ARG A 33 7.44 11.69 -9.91
CA ARG A 33 7.16 12.74 -10.89
C ARG A 33 6.68 14.01 -10.19
N VAL A 34 5.71 13.89 -9.28
CA VAL A 34 5.16 15.02 -8.52
C VAL A 34 6.23 15.69 -7.64
N LEU A 35 7.05 14.89 -6.95
CA LEU A 35 8.13 15.41 -6.11
C LEU A 35 9.19 16.15 -6.94
N ARG A 36 9.53 15.68 -8.15
CA ARG A 36 10.45 16.41 -9.03
C ARG A 36 9.87 17.72 -9.53
N THR A 37 8.58 17.77 -9.81
CA THR A 37 7.90 19.02 -10.17
C THR A 37 7.88 19.99 -8.98
N THR A 38 7.71 19.48 -7.76
CA THR A 38 7.62 20.32 -6.56
C THR A 38 8.98 20.86 -6.10
N PHE A 39 10.02 20.01 -6.09
CA PHE A 39 11.36 20.38 -5.60
C PHE A 39 12.30 20.90 -6.69
N GLY A 40 11.93 20.75 -7.96
CA GLY A 40 12.75 21.18 -9.09
C GLY A 40 14.06 20.41 -9.25
N GLY A 41 14.89 20.89 -10.19
CA GLY A 41 16.26 20.41 -10.40
C GLY A 41 17.23 20.95 -9.35
N VAL A 42 18.46 20.45 -9.36
CA VAL A 42 19.58 21.06 -8.63
C VAL A 42 20.27 22.03 -9.58
N GLN A 43 20.67 23.18 -9.07
CA GLN A 43 21.53 24.15 -9.73
C GLN A 43 22.74 24.35 -8.84
N ASP A 44 23.93 24.05 -9.34
CA ASP A 44 25.19 24.33 -8.65
C ASP A 44 26.16 24.96 -9.65
N ASN A 45 26.73 26.11 -9.28
CA ASN A 45 27.70 26.87 -10.09
C ASN A 45 27.32 27.01 -11.59
N GLY A 46 26.04 27.22 -11.89
CA GLY A 46 25.53 27.41 -13.26
C GLY A 46 25.29 26.12 -14.04
N VAL A 47 25.55 24.94 -13.47
CA VAL A 47 25.22 23.64 -14.05
C VAL A 47 23.97 23.09 -13.37
N GLY A 48 22.92 22.87 -14.17
CA GLY A 48 21.67 22.28 -13.71
C GLY A 48 21.61 20.78 -13.99
N TRP A 49 21.21 19.97 -13.01
CA TRP A 49 20.93 18.55 -13.22
C TRP A 49 19.64 18.08 -12.56
N ARG A 50 19.16 16.93 -13.02
CA ARG A 50 17.97 16.28 -12.50
C ARG A 50 18.30 15.53 -11.21
N ARG A 51 17.50 15.76 -10.17
CA ARG A 51 17.60 15.00 -8.91
C ARG A 51 17.38 13.51 -9.10
N MET A 52 18.27 12.73 -8.49
CA MET A 52 18.22 11.29 -8.37
C MET A 52 17.08 10.87 -7.42
N SER A 53 16.63 9.62 -7.53
CA SER A 53 15.48 9.14 -6.74
C SER A 53 15.77 9.10 -5.23
N HIS A 54 17.00 8.80 -4.82
CA HIS A 54 17.39 8.78 -3.40
C HIS A 54 17.48 10.20 -2.81
N GLU A 55 17.97 11.18 -3.58
CA GLU A 55 17.99 12.59 -3.17
C GLU A 55 16.58 13.13 -2.94
N LEU A 56 15.63 12.78 -3.82
CA LEU A 56 14.22 13.15 -3.66
C LEU A 56 13.60 12.53 -2.41
N ALA A 57 13.93 11.27 -2.12
CA ALA A 57 13.46 10.61 -0.90
C ALA A 57 14.02 11.30 0.35
N ALA A 58 15.30 11.69 0.33
CA ALA A 58 15.93 12.42 1.43
C ALA A 58 15.30 13.81 1.63
N LEU A 59 15.05 14.56 0.56
CA LEU A 59 14.38 15.86 0.62
C LEU A 59 12.93 15.76 1.08
N TYR A 60 12.22 14.73 0.64
CA TYR A 60 10.83 14.54 1.02
C TYR A 60 10.69 14.16 2.50
N GLY A 61 11.63 13.36 3.03
CA GLY A 61 11.72 13.02 4.45
C GLY A 61 10.55 12.20 5.01
N GLU A 62 9.68 11.69 4.14
CA GLU A 62 8.42 11.04 4.50
C GLU A 62 8.34 9.64 3.87
N PRO A 63 7.51 8.73 4.41
CA PRO A 63 7.27 7.43 3.80
C PRO A 63 6.74 7.58 2.38
N SER A 64 7.29 6.77 1.46
CA SER A 64 6.83 6.71 0.08
C SER A 64 5.35 6.32 0.00
N ILE A 65 4.69 6.74 -1.08
CA ILE A 65 3.28 6.42 -1.33
C ILE A 65 3.00 4.91 -1.26
N GLN A 66 3.97 4.07 -1.68
CA GLN A 66 3.88 2.61 -1.60
C GLN A 66 3.81 2.13 -0.15
N LYS A 67 4.67 2.66 0.72
CA LYS A 67 4.68 2.31 2.15
C LYS A 67 3.39 2.75 2.83
N VAL A 68 2.89 3.95 2.49
CA VAL A 68 1.61 4.45 2.99
C VAL A 68 0.46 3.57 2.52
N ALA A 69 0.47 3.15 1.25
CA ALA A 69 -0.55 2.29 0.69
C ALA A 69 -0.59 0.91 1.38
N ASN A 70 0.58 0.28 1.55
CA ASN A 70 0.68 -1.00 2.22
C ASN A 70 0.25 -0.92 3.70
N ALA A 71 0.64 0.15 4.40
CA ALA A 71 0.21 0.38 5.77
C ALA A 71 -1.31 0.57 5.90
N GLY A 72 -1.95 1.27 4.94
CA GLY A 72 -3.41 1.41 4.87
C GLY A 72 -4.10 0.06 4.67
N ARG A 73 -3.60 -0.75 3.74
CA ARG A 73 -4.14 -2.11 3.48
C ARG A 73 -4.06 -3.00 4.71
N ILE A 74 -2.93 -3.01 5.41
CA ILE A 74 -2.75 -3.77 6.66
C ILE A 74 -3.69 -3.28 7.75
N ARG A 75 -3.84 -1.95 7.90
CA ARG A 75 -4.78 -1.37 8.86
C ARG A 75 -6.21 -1.82 8.58
N TRP A 76 -6.64 -1.76 7.32
CA TRP A 76 -7.96 -2.22 6.90
C TRP A 76 -8.14 -3.72 7.15
N ALA A 77 -7.12 -4.54 6.89
CA ALA A 77 -7.16 -5.96 7.18
C ALA A 77 -7.30 -6.27 8.67
N GLY A 78 -6.59 -5.54 9.53
CA GLY A 78 -6.79 -5.63 10.98
C GLY A 78 -8.21 -5.24 11.39
N HIS A 79 -8.76 -4.17 10.79
CA HIS A 79 -10.14 -3.76 11.03
C HIS A 79 -11.15 -4.84 10.63
N VAL A 80 -11.00 -5.44 9.44
CA VAL A 80 -11.85 -6.56 8.97
C VAL A 80 -11.72 -7.77 9.90
N ALA A 81 -10.52 -8.10 10.36
CA ALA A 81 -10.29 -9.21 11.30
C ALA A 81 -10.99 -8.99 12.64
N SER A 82 -11.07 -7.73 13.11
CA SER A 82 -11.78 -7.34 14.34
C SER A 82 -13.30 -7.22 14.18
N MET A 83 -13.86 -7.33 12.98
CA MET A 83 -15.32 -7.32 12.80
C MET A 83 -15.97 -8.59 13.39
N PRO A 84 -17.27 -8.53 13.72
CA PRO A 84 -18.05 -9.73 14.07
C PRO A 84 -18.02 -10.78 12.95
N ASP A 85 -18.11 -12.06 13.30
CA ASP A 85 -18.04 -13.16 12.31
C ASP A 85 -19.21 -13.18 11.33
N ASN A 86 -20.35 -12.60 11.70
CA ASN A 86 -21.50 -12.45 10.81
C ASN A 86 -21.36 -11.25 9.84
N ASN A 87 -20.30 -10.46 9.94
CA ASN A 87 -20.10 -9.32 9.05
C ASN A 87 -19.75 -9.80 7.63
N PRO A 88 -20.45 -9.33 6.58
CA PRO A 88 -20.21 -9.79 5.21
C PRO A 88 -18.78 -9.54 4.74
N ALA A 89 -18.11 -8.47 5.17
CA ALA A 89 -16.72 -8.20 4.80
C ALA A 89 -15.76 -9.24 5.41
N LYS A 90 -15.99 -9.65 6.67
CA LYS A 90 -15.20 -10.69 7.33
C LYS A 90 -15.48 -12.07 6.76
N LEU A 91 -16.74 -12.37 6.45
CA LEU A 91 -17.13 -13.61 5.77
C LEU A 91 -16.44 -13.74 4.41
N VAL A 92 -16.54 -12.72 3.56
CA VAL A 92 -15.87 -12.70 2.24
C VAL A 92 -14.35 -12.82 2.38
N PHE A 93 -13.76 -12.23 3.43
CA PHE A 93 -12.33 -12.30 3.68
C PHE A 93 -11.85 -13.69 4.15
N THR A 94 -12.65 -14.36 4.98
CA THR A 94 -12.28 -15.62 5.63
C THR A 94 -12.69 -16.83 4.80
N THR A 95 -13.70 -16.69 3.95
CA THR A 95 -14.15 -17.74 3.05
C THR A 95 -13.06 -18.01 2.02
N ASP A 96 -12.48 -19.20 2.04
CA ASP A 96 -11.70 -19.70 0.92
C ASP A 96 -12.66 -20.41 -0.05
N PRO A 97 -13.00 -19.80 -1.21
CA PRO A 97 -13.87 -20.46 -2.17
C PRO A 97 -13.10 -21.63 -2.80
N ASP A 98 -13.58 -22.84 -2.54
CA ASP A 98 -13.13 -24.06 -3.17
C ASP A 98 -13.30 -23.98 -4.70
N GLY A 99 -12.20 -24.18 -5.44
CA GLY A 99 -12.23 -24.31 -6.89
C GLY A 99 -11.01 -23.74 -7.62
N THR A 100 -10.75 -24.28 -8.81
CA THR A 100 -9.68 -23.80 -9.70
C THR A 100 -10.07 -22.46 -10.32
N ARG A 101 -9.19 -21.47 -10.22
CA ARG A 101 -9.42 -20.13 -10.78
C ARG A 101 -9.65 -20.21 -12.29
N ARG A 102 -10.68 -19.49 -12.78
CA ARG A 102 -10.90 -19.36 -14.23
C ARG A 102 -9.66 -18.77 -14.90
N ARG A 103 -9.29 -19.33 -16.06
CA ARG A 103 -8.23 -18.79 -16.92
C ARG A 103 -8.59 -17.32 -17.24
N ARG A 104 -7.67 -16.38 -16.98
CA ARG A 104 -7.87 -14.91 -17.06
C ARG A 104 -8.68 -14.24 -15.93
N GLY A 105 -8.93 -14.91 -14.81
CA GLY A 105 -9.40 -14.24 -13.59
C GLY A 105 -8.36 -13.23 -13.06
N GLN A 106 -8.75 -12.41 -12.07
CA GLN A 106 -7.79 -11.55 -11.35
C GLN A 106 -6.55 -12.36 -10.94
N ARG A 107 -5.36 -11.76 -10.83
CA ARG A 107 -4.13 -12.54 -10.58
C ARG A 107 -3.85 -12.81 -9.10
N ALA A 108 -4.30 -11.93 -8.21
CA ALA A 108 -4.07 -12.01 -6.77
C ALA A 108 -5.41 -11.95 -6.03
N ARG A 109 -5.48 -12.57 -4.84
CA ARG A 109 -6.55 -12.31 -3.88
C ARG A 109 -6.12 -11.17 -2.95
N TRP A 110 -7.08 -10.37 -2.50
CA TRP A 110 -6.77 -9.29 -1.55
C TRP A 110 -6.14 -9.83 -0.25
N ALA A 111 -6.60 -10.98 0.25
CA ALA A 111 -5.99 -11.65 1.41
C ALA A 111 -4.54 -12.08 1.19
N GLU A 112 -4.21 -12.65 0.02
CA GLU A 112 -2.82 -13.00 -0.35
C GLU A 112 -1.93 -11.76 -0.41
N GLN A 113 -2.47 -10.61 -0.83
CA GLN A 113 -1.72 -9.36 -0.85
C GLN A 113 -1.45 -8.82 0.54
N VAL A 114 -2.45 -8.86 1.42
CA VAL A 114 -2.27 -8.52 2.84
C VAL A 114 -1.19 -9.39 3.46
N GLU A 115 -1.17 -10.70 3.16
CA GLU A 115 -0.13 -11.61 3.65
C GLU A 115 1.26 -11.25 3.10
N ARG A 116 1.39 -10.83 1.84
CA ARG A 116 2.66 -10.34 1.26
C ARG A 116 3.10 -9.02 1.90
N ASP A 117 2.18 -8.08 2.07
CA ASP A 117 2.45 -6.79 2.72
C ASP A 117 2.90 -7.02 4.15
N LEU A 118 2.26 -7.93 4.88
CA LEU A 118 2.67 -8.32 6.22
C LEU A 118 4.03 -9.02 6.22
N ALA A 119 4.29 -9.94 5.29
CA ALA A 119 5.61 -10.58 5.16
C ALA A 119 6.73 -9.57 4.90
N SER A 120 6.42 -8.44 4.24
CA SER A 120 7.38 -7.36 4.00
C SER A 120 7.73 -6.56 5.26
N ILE A 121 6.88 -6.58 6.29
CA ILE A 121 7.06 -5.82 7.53
C ILE A 121 7.41 -6.74 8.70
N TRP A 122 6.71 -7.88 8.84
CA TRP A 122 6.81 -8.86 9.92
C TRP A 122 7.14 -10.24 9.33
N ARG A 123 8.11 -10.94 9.91
CA ARG A 123 8.48 -12.32 9.51
C ARG A 123 7.46 -13.38 9.92
N ASP A 124 6.46 -13.03 10.72
CA ASP A 124 5.56 -13.99 11.36
C ASP A 124 4.14 -14.03 10.76
N ARG A 125 3.64 -15.24 10.49
CA ARG A 125 2.36 -15.47 9.79
C ARG A 125 1.11 -15.46 10.70
N GLY A 126 1.28 -15.26 12.01
CA GLY A 126 0.22 -15.37 13.03
C GLY A 126 -0.61 -14.11 13.30
N TRP A 127 -0.58 -13.11 12.41
CA TRP A 127 -1.19 -11.79 12.67
C TRP A 127 -2.71 -11.83 12.93
N ARG A 128 -3.44 -12.77 12.29
CA ARG A 128 -4.90 -12.92 12.48
C ARG A 128 -5.25 -13.26 13.93
N ALA A 129 -4.45 -14.09 14.60
CA ALA A 129 -4.65 -14.44 16.01
C ALA A 129 -4.27 -13.27 16.94
N ALA A 130 -3.23 -12.50 16.59
CA ALA A 130 -2.80 -11.34 17.35
C ALA A 130 -3.85 -10.21 17.36
N THR A 131 -4.66 -10.09 16.31
CA THR A 131 -5.75 -9.11 16.24
C THR A 131 -6.97 -9.49 17.07
N THR A 132 -7.26 -10.79 17.23
CA THR A 132 -8.42 -11.29 17.99
C THR A 132 -8.20 -11.19 19.50
N ASN A 133 -6.96 -11.31 19.97
CA ASN A 133 -6.61 -11.26 21.40
C ASN A 133 -6.57 -9.84 22.01
N ARG A 134 -7.13 -8.83 21.34
CA ARG A 134 -7.22 -7.44 21.86
C ARG A 134 -8.52 -7.13 22.61
N VAL A 135 -9.31 -8.15 22.94
CA VAL A 135 -10.52 -7.99 23.74
C VAL A 135 -10.12 -7.80 25.21
N LEU A 136 -10.28 -6.56 25.70
CA LEU A 136 -10.49 -6.25 27.11
C LEU A 136 -11.95 -6.51 27.47
#